data_AF-A0A7U9MXB4-F1
#
_entry.id   AF-A0A7U9MXB4-F1
#
_cell.length_a   1.000
_cell.length_b   1.000
_cell.length_c   1.000
_cell.angle_alpha   90.00
_cell.angle_beta   90.00
_cell.angle_gamma   90.00
#
_symmetry.space_group_name_H-M   'P 1'
#
loop_
_entity.id
_entity.type
_entity.pdbx_description
1 polymer ?
#
loop_
_entity_poly.entity_id
_entity_poly.type
_entity_poly.pdbx_seq_one_letter_code
_entity_poly.pdbx_strand_id
1 'polypeptide(L)'
;MKKPDGKTLIKYTSAVVFCAALSWLYLALREFASAPELEQYRMLSDAFLIPGLLMVLFGLLVILSGKGALDGISYALRRAVGMLLPGTGLRNERYFDYVERKREKPLRGYGFLFVVGGGFLLVSIFYYIRFYQLYLPGK
;
A
#
# COMPACT_ATOMS: atom_id res chain seq x y z
N MET A 1 -20.31 -11.19 19.72
CA MET A 1 -19.11 -10.63 19.06
C MET A 1 -17.99 -11.67 19.09
N LYS A 2 -17.54 -12.17 17.93
CA LYS A 2 -16.45 -13.17 17.84
C LYS A 2 -15.12 -12.43 18.03
N LYS A 3 -14.29 -12.83 19.00
CA LYS A 3 -12.98 -12.18 19.24
C LYS A 3 -12.15 -12.22 17.95
N PRO A 4 -11.51 -11.11 17.55
CA PRO A 4 -10.67 -11.09 16.37
C PRO A 4 -9.50 -12.06 16.53
N ASP A 5 -9.25 -12.87 15.49
CA ASP A 5 -8.10 -13.77 15.43
C ASP A 5 -6.79 -12.96 15.54
N GLY A 6 -5.89 -13.34 16.46
CA GLY A 6 -4.67 -12.59 16.77
C GLY A 6 -3.77 -12.38 15.54
N LYS A 7 -3.80 -13.32 14.59
CA LYS A 7 -3.07 -13.21 13.31
C LYS A 7 -3.63 -12.11 12.42
N THR A 8 -4.93 -11.86 12.47
CA THR A 8 -5.55 -10.76 11.74
C THR A 8 -5.15 -9.44 12.38
N LEU A 9 -5.23 -9.32 13.70
CA LEU A 9 -4.86 -8.11 14.43
C LEU A 9 -3.43 -7.66 14.09
N ILE A 10 -2.47 -8.58 14.13
CA ILE A 10 -1.05 -8.29 13.82
C ILE A 10 -0.89 -7.67 12.41
N LYS A 11 -1.61 -8.16 11.40
CA LYS A 11 -1.53 -7.63 10.03
C LYS A 11 -2.03 -6.20 9.91
N TYR A 12 -3.13 -5.88 10.60
CA TYR A 12 -3.67 -4.52 10.60
C TYR A 12 -2.76 -3.58 11.37
N THR A 13 -2.29 -3.99 12.55
CA THR A 13 -1.40 -3.17 13.37
C THR A 13 -0.08 -2.90 12.66
N SER A 14 0.55 -3.91 12.03
CA SER A 14 1.81 -3.70 11.32
C SER A 14 1.66 -2.75 10.13
N ALA A 15 0.56 -2.86 9.38
CA ALA A 15 0.25 -1.95 8.29
C ALA A 15 0.02 -0.51 8.77
N VAL A 16 -0.72 -0.32 9.86
CA VAL A 16 -0.94 1.00 10.47
C VAL A 16 0.37 1.61 10.94
N VAL A 17 1.21 0.83 11.64
CA VAL A 17 2.54 1.29 12.11
C VAL A 17 3.41 1.70 10.93
N PHE A 18 3.42 0.92 9.85
CA PHE A 18 4.17 1.26 8.64
C PHE A 18 3.69 2.57 8.00
N CYS A 19 2.38 2.74 7.82
CA CYS A 19 1.82 3.98 7.27
C CYS A 19 2.05 5.19 8.18
N ALA A 20 1.94 5.01 9.50
CA ALA A 20 2.23 6.05 10.48
C ALA A 20 3.71 6.44 10.46
N ALA A 21 4.62 5.47 10.35
CA ALA A 21 6.06 5.73 10.23
C ALA A 21 6.40 6.53 8.97
N LEU A 22 5.79 6.20 7.81
CA LEU A 22 5.96 6.97 6.58
C LEU A 22 5.39 8.39 6.69
N SER A 23 4.22 8.53 7.31
CA SER A 23 3.59 9.85 7.54
C SER A 23 4.47 10.71 8.46
N TRP A 24 4.98 10.12 9.55
CA TRP A 24 5.90 10.76 10.47
C TRP A 24 7.20 11.16 9.78
N LEU A 25 7.79 10.26 8.98
CA LEU A 25 9.00 10.54 8.22
C LEU A 25 8.78 11.72 7.26
N TYR A 26 7.65 11.76 6.55
CA TYR A 26 7.30 12.87 5.67
C TYR A 26 7.25 14.21 6.42
N LEU A 27 6.63 14.23 7.60
CA LEU A 27 6.55 15.43 8.44
C LEU A 27 7.91 15.81 9.03
N ALA A 28 8.72 14.84 9.45
CA ALA A 28 10.05 15.06 10.02
C ALA A 28 11.06 15.60 9.00
N LEU A 29 10.89 15.27 7.72
CA LEU A 29 11.68 15.82 6.61
C LEU A 29 11.23 17.23 6.21
N ARG A 30 10.15 17.76 6.79
CA ARG A 30 9.63 19.10 6.51
C ARG A 30 9.70 19.96 7.77
N GLU A 31 9.77 21.28 7.57
CA GLU A 31 9.77 22.25 8.67
C GLU A 31 8.35 22.47 9.24
N PHE A 32 7.66 21.37 9.59
CA PHE A 32 6.27 21.38 10.00
C PHE A 32 6.00 22.33 11.18
N ALA A 33 6.91 22.35 12.17
CA ALA A 33 6.78 23.17 13.37
C ALA A 33 6.90 24.69 13.09
N SER A 34 7.62 25.07 12.04
CA SER A 34 7.85 26.48 11.66
C SER A 34 6.90 26.96 10.56
N ALA A 35 6.17 26.03 9.93
CA ALA A 35 5.26 26.34 8.83
C ALA A 35 4.01 27.10 9.33
N PRO A 36 3.46 28.02 8.53
CA PRO A 36 2.18 28.66 8.84
C PRO A 36 1.04 27.64 8.86
N GLU A 37 -0.02 27.92 9.63
CA GLU A 37 -1.15 26.99 9.87
C GLU A 37 -1.75 26.43 8.57
N LEU A 38 -1.89 27.26 7.54
CA LEU A 38 -2.34 26.83 6.22
C LEU A 38 -1.43 25.75 5.62
N GLU A 39 -0.12 25.95 5.66
CA GLU A 39 0.82 24.97 5.12
C GLU A 39 0.89 23.71 5.98
N GLN A 40 0.67 23.81 7.29
CA GLN A 40 0.59 22.67 8.19
C GLN A 40 -0.54 21.71 7.78
N TYR A 41 -1.75 22.21 7.47
CA TYR A 41 -2.85 21.36 7.00
C TYR A 41 -2.56 20.71 5.64
N ARG A 42 -1.89 21.42 4.72
CA ARG A 42 -1.43 20.82 3.46
C ARG A 42 -0.42 19.69 3.72
N MET A 43 0.57 19.94 4.57
CA MET A 43 1.58 18.95 4.91
C MET A 43 0.98 17.71 5.58
N LEU A 44 0.00 17.86 6.47
CA LEU A 44 -0.72 16.73 7.06
C LEU A 44 -1.50 15.97 5.99
N SER A 45 -2.26 16.66 5.14
CA SER A 45 -2.99 16.03 4.03
C SER A 45 -2.07 15.12 3.22
N ASP A 46 -0.92 15.64 2.77
CA ASP A 46 0.04 14.89 1.97
C ASP A 46 0.70 13.74 2.75
N ALA A 47 1.03 13.96 4.02
CA ALA A 47 1.64 12.97 4.90
C ALA A 47 0.78 11.71 5.03
N PHE A 48 -0.55 11.86 5.10
CA PHE A 48 -1.49 10.74 5.15
C PHE A 48 -1.86 10.22 3.75
N LEU A 49 -1.85 11.09 2.72
CA LEU A 49 -2.20 10.74 1.34
C LEU A 49 -1.24 9.71 0.76
N ILE A 50 0.06 9.96 0.87
CA ILE A 50 1.11 9.15 0.24
C ILE A 50 1.03 7.68 0.73
N PRO A 51 1.13 7.37 2.03
CA PRO A 51 1.05 5.99 2.51
C PRO A 51 -0.34 5.37 2.31
N GLY A 52 -1.42 6.16 2.43
CA GLY A 52 -2.79 5.69 2.18
C GLY A 52 -2.98 5.24 0.74
N LEU A 53 -2.54 6.06 -0.22
CA LEU A 53 -2.62 5.78 -1.65
C LEU A 53 -1.74 4.59 -2.03
N LEU A 54 -0.51 4.51 -1.51
CA LEU A 54 0.38 3.38 -1.73
C LEU A 54 -0.27 2.07 -1.29
N MET A 55 -0.85 2.01 -0.10
CA MET A 55 -1.54 0.82 0.41
C MET A 55 -2.69 0.38 -0.50
N VAL A 56 -3.53 1.31 -0.95
CA VAL A 56 -4.64 1.00 -1.86
C VAL A 56 -4.14 0.51 -3.22
N LEU A 57 -3.10 1.14 -3.78
CA LEU A 57 -2.50 0.73 -5.05
C LEU A 57 -1.83 -0.64 -4.95
N PHE A 58 -1.12 -0.93 -3.84
CA PHE A 58 -0.60 -2.27 -3.58
C PHE A 58 -1.71 -3.30 -3.43
N GLY A 59 -2.80 -2.96 -2.73
CA GLY A 59 -3.99 -3.81 -2.65
C GLY A 59 -4.56 -4.11 -4.04
N LEU A 60 -4.64 -3.09 -4.91
CA LEU A 60 -5.13 -3.24 -6.27
C LEU A 60 -4.21 -4.13 -7.11
N LEU A 61 -2.89 -3.94 -7.00
CA LEU A 61 -1.89 -4.80 -7.63
C LEU A 61 -2.02 -6.26 -7.19
N VAL A 62 -2.29 -6.52 -5.90
CA VAL A 62 -2.53 -7.88 -5.41
C VAL A 62 -3.78 -8.50 -6.04
N ILE A 63 -4.87 -7.73 -6.18
CA ILE A 63 -6.09 -8.19 -6.85
C ILE A 63 -5.82 -8.50 -8.33
N LEU A 64 -5.12 -7.60 -9.04
CA LEU A 64 -4.77 -7.77 -10.44
C LEU A 64 -3.84 -8.97 -10.66
N SER A 65 -2.88 -9.16 -9.75
CA SER A 65 -1.99 -10.33 -9.72
C SER A 65 -2.77 -11.63 -9.51
N GLY A 66 -3.73 -11.63 -8.58
CA GLY A 66 -4.61 -12.78 -8.34
C GLY A 66 -5.52 -13.13 -9.53
N LYS A 67 -5.81 -12.16 -10.40
CA LYS A 67 -6.55 -12.37 -11.67
C LYS A 67 -5.65 -12.81 -12.84
N GLY A 68 -4.34 -12.90 -12.61
CA GLY A 68 -3.35 -13.31 -13.61
C GLY A 68 -2.88 -12.22 -14.57
N ALA A 69 -3.26 -10.95 -14.33
CA ALA A 69 -2.83 -9.82 -15.16
C ALA A 69 -1.30 -9.61 -15.16
N LEU A 70 -0.63 -10.06 -14.09
CA LEU A 70 0.81 -9.93 -13.91
C LEU A 70 1.58 -11.26 -14.06
N ASP A 71 0.93 -12.34 -14.49
CA ASP A 71 1.55 -13.66 -14.56
C ASP A 71 2.62 -13.76 -15.65
N GLY A 72 2.38 -13.15 -16.82
CA GLY A 72 3.37 -13.09 -17.90
C GLY A 72 4.65 -12.36 -17.48
N ILE A 73 4.50 -11.19 -16.83
CA ILE A 73 5.63 -10.40 -16.31
C ILE A 73 6.37 -11.18 -15.22
N SER A 74 5.64 -11.77 -14.28
CA SER A 74 6.22 -12.55 -13.19
C SER A 74 7.02 -13.76 -13.69
N TYR A 75 6.53 -14.43 -14.74
CA TYR A 75 7.21 -15.56 -15.38
C TYR A 75 8.48 -15.12 -16.11
N ALA A 76 8.40 -14.04 -16.90
CA ALA A 76 9.55 -13.48 -17.62
C ALA A 76 10.65 -13.02 -16.65
N LEU A 77 10.29 -12.34 -15.56
CA LEU A 77 11.24 -11.90 -14.54
C LEU A 77 11.92 -13.09 -13.87
N ARG A 78 11.14 -14.12 -13.49
CA ARG A 78 11.68 -15.35 -12.88
C ARG A 78 12.66 -16.06 -13.80
N ARG A 79 12.37 -16.10 -15.11
CA ARG A 79 13.24 -16.70 -16.11
C ARG A 79 14.51 -15.88 -16.33
N ALA A 80 14.41 -14.55 -16.36
CA ALA A 80 15.57 -13.65 -16.43
C ALA A 80 16.49 -13.81 -15.21
N VAL A 81 15.93 -13.86 -14.00
CA VAL A 81 16.70 -14.10 -12.76
C VAL A 81 17.37 -15.48 -12.79
N GLY A 82 16.67 -16.52 -13.25
CA GLY A 82 17.25 -17.86 -13.41
C GLY A 82 18.37 -17.96 -14.46
N MET A 83 18.38 -17.06 -15.43
CA MET A 83 19.48 -16.93 -16.39
C MET A 83 20.68 -16.16 -15.81
N LEU A 84 20.43 -15.16 -14.97
CA LEU A 84 21.47 -14.30 -14.40
C LEU A 84 22.17 -14.89 -13.17
N LEU A 85 21.47 -15.71 -12.38
CA LEU A 85 22.00 -16.30 -11.15
C LEU A 85 22.06 -17.84 -11.26
N PRO A 86 23.23 -18.42 -11.61
CA PRO A 86 23.42 -19.86 -11.59
C PRO A 86 23.30 -20.40 -10.15
N GLY A 87 22.54 -21.49 -9.97
CA GLY A 87 22.31 -22.13 -8.66
C GLY A 87 21.00 -21.76 -7.96
N THR A 88 20.16 -20.92 -8.57
CA THR A 88 18.86 -20.51 -7.98
C THR A 88 17.83 -21.63 -7.82
N GLY A 89 18.09 -22.84 -8.33
CA GLY A 89 17.16 -23.97 -8.22
C GLY A 89 15.79 -23.73 -8.87
N LEU A 90 15.67 -22.68 -9.69
CA LEU A 90 14.41 -22.32 -10.35
C LEU A 90 14.06 -23.41 -11.35
N ARG A 91 13.09 -24.27 -10.99
CA ARG A 91 12.57 -25.31 -11.88
C ARG A 91 12.21 -24.70 -13.24
N ASN A 92 12.71 -25.31 -14.31
CA ASN A 92 12.37 -25.00 -15.67
C ASN A 92 10.93 -25.49 -15.94
N GLU A 93 9.95 -24.75 -15.41
CA GLU A 93 8.52 -25.07 -15.54
C GLU A 93 7.94 -24.39 -16.78
N ARG A 94 6.98 -25.04 -17.43
CA ARG A 94 6.25 -24.40 -18.54
C ARG A 94 5.33 -23.33 -17.99
N TYR A 95 5.05 -22.32 -18.80
CA TYR A 95 4.15 -21.21 -18.45
C TYR A 95 2.76 -21.71 -18.01
N PHE A 96 2.23 -22.74 -18.68
CA PHE A 96 0.93 -23.33 -18.33
C PHE A 96 0.92 -23.85 -16.89
N ASP A 97 1.88 -24.70 -16.54
CA ASP A 97 2.03 -25.24 -15.18
C ASP A 97 2.23 -24.12 -14.15
N TYR A 98 2.91 -23.02 -14.52
CA TYR A 98 3.12 -21.87 -13.63
C TYR A 98 1.81 -21.17 -13.27
N VAL A 99 0.99 -20.88 -14.27
CA VAL A 99 -0.32 -20.23 -14.08
C VAL A 99 -1.26 -21.14 -13.28
N GLU A 100 -1.26 -22.44 -13.57
CA GLU A 100 -2.10 -23.42 -12.87
C GLU A 100 -1.76 -23.51 -11.38
N ARG A 101 -0.46 -23.62 -11.04
CA ARG A 101 0.00 -23.57 -9.63
C ARG A 101 -0.38 -22.28 -8.91
N LYS A 102 -0.34 -21.13 -9.59
CA LYS A 102 -0.73 -19.85 -9.01
C LYS A 102 -2.25 -19.77 -8.79
N ARG A 103 -3.05 -20.32 -9.71
CA ARG A 103 -4.51 -20.37 -9.60
C ARG A 103 -4.98 -21.30 -8.48
N GLU A 104 -4.27 -22.39 -8.23
CA GLU A 104 -4.53 -23.29 -7.10
C GLU A 104 -4.36 -22.60 -5.73
N LYS A 105 -3.50 -21.57 -5.66
CA LYS A 105 -3.21 -20.82 -4.43
C LYS A 105 -3.53 -19.33 -4.62
N PRO A 106 -4.82 -18.95 -4.71
CA PRO A 106 -5.18 -17.56 -4.90
C PRO A 106 -4.73 -16.72 -3.71
N LEU A 107 -4.20 -15.53 -4.00
CA LEU A 107 -3.80 -14.56 -2.98
C LEU A 107 -5.04 -14.08 -2.21
N ARG A 108 -5.22 -14.58 -0.98
CA ARG A 108 -6.32 -14.22 -0.08
C ARG A 108 -5.80 -13.51 1.17
N GLY A 109 -6.66 -12.70 1.78
CA GLY A 109 -6.35 -12.06 3.07
C GLY A 109 -5.57 -10.75 3.00
N TYR A 110 -5.55 -10.10 1.83
CA TYR A 110 -4.93 -8.77 1.62
C TYR A 110 -5.92 -7.60 1.72
N GLY A 111 -7.18 -7.86 2.08
CA GLY A 111 -8.20 -6.82 2.25
C GLY A 111 -7.82 -5.75 3.28
N PHE A 112 -6.96 -6.07 4.25
CA PHE A 112 -6.44 -5.11 5.23
C PHE A 112 -5.73 -3.91 4.58
N LEU A 113 -5.11 -4.09 3.41
CA LEU A 113 -4.44 -3.01 2.67
C LEU A 113 -5.43 -1.90 2.29
N PHE A 114 -6.64 -2.28 1.86
CA PHE A 114 -7.69 -1.33 1.52
C PHE A 114 -8.31 -0.67 2.74
N VAL A 115 -8.48 -1.42 3.84
CA VAL A 115 -9.04 -0.86 5.08
C VAL A 115 -8.08 0.15 5.70
N VAL A 116 -6.80 -0.20 5.83
CA VAL A 116 -5.78 0.68 6.39
C VAL A 116 -5.50 1.84 5.45
N GLY A 117 -5.27 1.57 4.17
CA GLY A 117 -5.03 2.62 3.16
C GLY A 117 -6.20 3.57 3.02
N GLY A 118 -7.43 3.04 2.96
CA GLY A 118 -8.66 3.83 2.93
C GLY A 118 -8.83 4.68 4.19
N GLY A 119 -8.52 4.15 5.37
CA GLY A 119 -8.53 4.92 6.62
C GLY A 119 -7.56 6.12 6.57
N PHE A 120 -6.33 5.91 6.09
CA PHE A 120 -5.36 7.00 5.91
C PHE A 120 -5.82 8.02 4.86
N LEU A 121 -6.41 7.58 3.74
CA LEU A 121 -6.97 8.48 2.74
C LEU A 121 -8.13 9.32 3.29
N LEU A 122 -8.99 8.75 4.13
CA LEU A 122 -10.06 9.52 4.78
C LEU A 122 -9.50 10.62 5.69
N VAL A 123 -8.44 10.31 6.45
CA VAL A 123 -7.75 11.30 7.28
C VAL A 123 -7.08 12.38 6.41
N SER A 124 -6.48 12.00 5.30
CA SER A 124 -5.92 12.94 4.33
C SER A 124 -6.99 13.90 3.76
N ILE A 125 -8.12 13.36 3.31
CA ILE A 125 -9.25 14.15 2.79
C ILE A 125 -9.76 15.13 3.86
N PHE A 126 -9.85 14.70 5.12
CA PHE A 126 -10.23 15.58 6.21
C PHE A 126 -9.31 16.80 6.33
N TYR A 127 -7.98 16.60 6.32
CA TYR A 127 -7.03 17.72 6.37
C TYR A 127 -7.05 18.58 5.10
N TYR A 128 -7.28 17.97 3.94
CA TYR A 128 -7.44 18.69 2.68
C TYR A 128 -8.66 19.63 2.70
N ILE A 129 -9.79 19.17 3.25
CA ILE A 129 -10.99 20.02 3.41
C ILE A 129 -10.69 21.19 4.34
N ARG A 130 -10.01 20.94 5.47
CA ARG A 130 -9.62 22.01 6.42
C ARG A 130 -8.67 23.03 5.78
N PHE A 131 -7.72 22.57 4.97
CA PHE A 131 -6.84 23.43 4.18
C PHE A 131 -7.63 24.39 3.29
N TYR A 132 -8.62 23.90 2.53
CA TYR A 132 -9.42 24.75 1.64
C TYR A 132 -10.34 25.73 2.39
N GLN A 133 -10.90 25.32 3.53
CA GLN A 133 -11.69 26.21 4.38
C GLN A 133 -10.86 27.40 4.88
N LEU A 134 -9.59 27.17 5.22
CA LEU A 134 -8.69 28.23 5.68
C LEU A 134 -8.14 29.08 4.52
N TYR A 135 -7.93 28.46 3.35
CA TYR A 135 -7.44 29.14 2.14
C TYR A 135 -8.46 30.12 1.54
N LEU A 136 -9.76 29.83 1.66
CA LEU A 136 -10.85 30.64 1.13
C LEU A 136 -11.66 31.30 2.27
N PRO A 137 -11.12 32.32 2.98
CA PRO A 137 -11.80 32.95 4.12
C PRO A 137 -13.01 33.83 3.75
N GLY A 138 -13.56 33.71 2.53
CA GLY A 138 -14.49 34.67 1.92
C GLY A 138 -15.83 34.09 1.43
N LYS A 139 -16.28 32.94 1.96
CA LYS A 139 -17.66 32.46 1.81
C LYS A 139 -18.23 32.01 3.14
#